data_AF-A0A817BZU1-F1
#
_entry.id   AF-A0A817BZU1-F1
#
_cell.length_a   1.000
_cell.length_b   1.000
_cell.length_c   1.000
_cell.angle_alpha   90.00
_cell.angle_beta   90.00
_cell.angle_gamma   90.00
#
_symmetry.space_group_name_H-M   'P 1'
#
loop_
_entity.id
_entity.type
_entity.pdbx_description
1 polymer ?
#
loop_
_entity_poly.entity_id
_entity_poly.type
_entity_poly.pdbx_seq_one_letter_code
_entity_poly.pdbx_strand_id
1 'polypeptide(L)'
;MSRNYSASQFEQTFVPKRLQMYEVPRDPQPGVHPKATMSLNASNCITDNQGHILPGIKRSERSPFGEFIGTWDLPKKIPGPYHVHPMGRTEKSFNSLCAQRDQTIREMEKARVYEKDESSS
;
A
#
# COMPACT_ATOMS: atom_id res chain seq x y z
N MET A 1 -14.99 -7.18 3.57
CA MET A 1 -14.41 -7.27 2.20
C MET A 1 -15.24 -8.22 1.37
N SER A 2 -15.63 -7.82 0.17
CA SER A 2 -16.32 -8.69 -0.79
C SER A 2 -15.33 -9.50 -1.63
N ARG A 3 -15.77 -10.64 -2.16
CA ARG A 3 -15.06 -11.46 -3.14
C ARG A 3 -15.91 -11.56 -4.40
N ASN A 4 -15.27 -11.56 -5.57
CA ASN A 4 -15.92 -11.82 -6.85
C ASN A 4 -15.64 -13.29 -7.23
N TYR A 5 -16.70 -14.06 -7.41
CA TYR A 5 -16.60 -15.44 -7.90
C TYR A 5 -16.71 -15.45 -9.43
N SER A 6 -16.07 -16.43 -10.07
CA SER A 6 -16.17 -16.58 -11.52
C SER A 6 -17.61 -16.88 -11.93
N ALA A 7 -18.13 -16.10 -12.88
CA ALA A 7 -19.43 -16.33 -13.51
C ALA A 7 -19.30 -17.14 -14.82
N SER A 8 -18.17 -17.84 -15.00
CA SER A 8 -17.85 -18.63 -16.18
C SER A 8 -18.14 -17.88 -17.49
N GLN A 9 -19.21 -18.25 -18.21
CA GLN A 9 -19.57 -17.70 -19.51
C GLN A 9 -19.87 -16.19 -19.49
N PHE A 10 -20.32 -15.65 -18.35
CA PHE A 10 -20.68 -14.23 -18.23
C PHE A 10 -19.56 -13.36 -17.68
N GLU A 11 -18.41 -13.93 -17.31
CA GLU A 11 -17.32 -13.16 -16.68
C GLU A 11 -16.74 -12.09 -17.61
N GLN A 12 -16.80 -12.32 -18.93
CA GLN A 12 -16.24 -11.42 -19.93
C GLN A 12 -16.85 -10.00 -19.88
N THR A 13 -18.14 -9.86 -19.57
CA THR A 13 -18.83 -8.56 -19.52
C THR A 13 -18.43 -7.73 -18.30
N PHE A 14 -18.00 -8.38 -17.22
CA PHE A 14 -17.62 -7.74 -15.96
C PHE A 14 -16.11 -7.46 -15.83
N VAL A 15 -15.35 -7.67 -16.91
CA VAL A 15 -13.93 -7.29 -16.95
C VAL A 15 -13.82 -5.76 -16.78
N PRO A 16 -12.91 -5.24 -15.92
CA PRO A 16 -12.78 -3.80 -15.65
C PRO A 16 -12.69 -2.94 -16.91
N LYS A 17 -11.99 -3.43 -17.94
CA LYS A 17 -11.86 -2.79 -19.25
C LYS A 17 -13.20 -2.59 -19.97
N ARG A 18 -14.16 -3.52 -19.82
CA ARG A 18 -15.50 -3.41 -20.41
C ARG A 18 -16.44 -2.55 -19.58
N LEU A 19 -16.23 -2.49 -18.26
CA LEU A 19 -16.95 -1.60 -17.34
C LEU A 19 -16.45 -0.15 -17.37
N GLN A 20 -15.56 0.19 -18.31
CA GLN A 20 -14.97 1.53 -18.43
C GLN A 20 -14.22 1.98 -17.16
N MET A 21 -13.67 1.02 -16.40
CA MET A 21 -12.72 1.32 -15.33
C MET A 21 -11.36 1.60 -15.95
N TYR A 22 -10.90 2.86 -15.86
CA TYR A 22 -9.63 3.32 -16.44
C TYR A 22 -8.44 3.27 -15.46
N GLU A 23 -8.68 2.85 -14.22
CA GLU A 23 -7.64 2.64 -13.21
C GLU A 23 -7.05 1.23 -13.32
N VAL A 24 -5.90 1.01 -12.67
CA VAL A 24 -5.34 -0.33 -12.51
C VAL A 24 -6.30 -1.13 -11.62
N PRO A 25 -6.96 -2.19 -12.14
CA PRO A 25 -7.86 -2.97 -11.32
C PRO A 25 -7.06 -3.65 -10.22
N ARG A 26 -7.64 -3.73 -9.02
CA ARG A 26 -7.12 -4.61 -7.97
C ARG A 26 -6.92 -5.99 -8.57
N ASP A 27 -5.78 -6.61 -8.28
CA ASP A 27 -5.40 -7.91 -8.84
C ASP A 27 -6.63 -8.80 -8.93
N PRO A 28 -7.05 -9.19 -10.15
CA PRO A 28 -8.18 -10.06 -10.29
C PRO A 28 -7.79 -11.31 -9.52
N GLN A 29 -8.45 -11.56 -8.38
CA GLN A 29 -8.36 -12.87 -7.76
C GLN A 29 -8.76 -13.82 -8.89
N PRO A 30 -7.82 -14.64 -9.43
CA PRO A 30 -8.09 -15.45 -10.60
C PRO A 30 -9.34 -16.22 -10.28
N GLY A 31 -10.36 -16.04 -11.13
CA GLY A 31 -11.77 -16.32 -10.85
C GLY A 31 -11.87 -17.47 -9.86
N VAL A 32 -12.11 -17.15 -8.58
CA VAL A 32 -12.12 -18.16 -7.55
C VAL A 32 -13.35 -18.99 -7.86
N HIS A 33 -13.17 -20.10 -8.57
CA HIS A 33 -14.23 -21.06 -8.76
C HIS A 33 -14.50 -21.62 -7.37
N PRO A 34 -15.71 -21.46 -6.82
CA PRO A 34 -16.02 -22.07 -5.55
C PRO A 34 -15.75 -23.57 -5.71
N LYS A 35 -14.75 -24.07 -4.97
CA LYS A 35 -14.55 -25.51 -4.90
C LYS A 35 -15.83 -26.09 -4.34
N ALA A 36 -16.31 -27.19 -4.92
CA ALA A 36 -17.39 -27.98 -4.34
C ALA A 36 -16.87 -28.69 -3.07
N THR A 37 -16.48 -27.92 -2.07
CA THR A 37 -16.37 -28.41 -0.71
C THR A 37 -17.79 -28.39 -0.18
N MET A 38 -18.56 -29.42 -0.52
CA MET A 38 -19.69 -29.80 0.32
C MET A 38 -19.08 -30.19 1.67
N SER A 39 -18.91 -29.20 2.55
CA SER A 39 -18.78 -29.50 3.97
C SER A 39 -20.11 -30.12 4.36
N LEU A 40 -20.16 -31.44 4.37
CA LEU A 40 -21.29 -32.23 4.89
C LEU A 40 -21.55 -31.89 6.38
N ASN A 41 -20.65 -31.15 7.02
CA ASN A 41 -20.73 -30.72 8.40
C ASN A 41 -21.26 -29.28 8.47
N ALA A 42 -22.16 -29.04 9.42
CA ALA A 42 -22.66 -27.71 9.75
C ALA A 42 -21.53 -26.74 10.12
N SER A 43 -21.68 -25.49 9.70
CA SER A 43 -20.74 -24.41 10.02
C SER A 43 -20.83 -24.05 11.51
N ASN A 44 -19.71 -24.08 12.22
CA ASN A 44 -19.65 -23.60 13.60
C ASN A 44 -19.72 -22.07 13.65
N CYS A 45 -20.45 -21.52 14.64
CA CYS A 45 -20.47 -20.08 14.86
C CYS A 45 -19.12 -19.62 15.44
N ILE A 46 -18.53 -18.59 14.84
CA ILE A 46 -17.22 -18.03 15.25
C ILE A 46 -17.36 -16.74 16.07
N THR A 47 -18.58 -16.24 16.25
CA THR A 47 -18.87 -14.97 16.90
C THR A 47 -19.93 -15.11 17.98
N ASP A 48 -19.87 -14.23 18.98
CA ASP A 48 -20.92 -14.03 19.98
C ASP A 48 -22.18 -13.41 19.36
N ASN A 49 -23.27 -13.38 20.13
CA ASN A 49 -24.54 -12.74 19.76
C ASN A 49 -24.41 -11.23 19.48
N GLN A 50 -23.33 -10.60 19.93
CA GLN A 50 -23.00 -9.19 19.69
C GLN A 50 -22.07 -8.98 18.48
N GLY A 51 -21.65 -10.07 17.80
CA GLY A 51 -20.70 -10.01 16.68
C GLY A 51 -19.23 -9.94 17.08
N HIS A 52 -18.90 -10.13 18.36
CA HIS A 52 -17.50 -10.26 18.80
C HIS A 52 -16.95 -11.64 18.43
N ILE A 53 -15.70 -11.69 17.93
CA ILE A 53 -15.04 -12.97 17.62
C ILE A 53 -14.67 -13.67 18.93
N LEU A 54 -15.01 -14.96 19.05
CA LEU A 54 -14.75 -15.75 20.24
C LEU A 54 -13.26 -15.77 20.63
N PRO A 55 -12.94 -15.76 21.94
CA PRO A 55 -11.56 -15.85 22.41
C PRO A 55 -10.93 -17.17 21.95
N GLY A 56 -9.72 -17.10 21.40
CA GLY A 56 -8.98 -18.26 20.88
C GLY A 56 -9.07 -18.46 19.36
N ILE A 57 -9.98 -17.79 18.67
CA ILE A 57 -10.00 -17.78 17.20
C ILE A 57 -8.93 -16.80 16.69
N LYS A 58 -8.08 -17.25 15.76
CA LYS A 58 -7.06 -16.40 15.14
C LYS A 58 -7.73 -15.25 14.38
N ARG A 59 -7.34 -14.03 14.71
CA ARG A 59 -7.79 -12.80 14.04
C ARG A 59 -6.65 -12.25 13.19
N SER A 60 -6.97 -11.50 12.15
CA SER A 60 -5.96 -10.69 11.47
C SER A 60 -5.45 -9.62 12.43
N GLU A 61 -4.14 -9.45 12.53
CA GLU A 61 -3.53 -8.35 13.28
C GLU A 61 -3.79 -6.99 12.60
N ARG A 62 -4.11 -7.00 11.30
CA ARG A 62 -4.40 -5.80 10.53
C ARG A 62 -5.73 -5.17 10.96
N SER A 63 -5.73 -3.85 11.06
CA SER A 63 -6.92 -3.06 11.33
C SER A 63 -8.01 -3.32 10.29
N PRO A 64 -9.29 -3.44 10.70
CA PRO A 64 -10.41 -3.55 9.76
C PRO A 64 -10.57 -2.29 8.89
N PHE A 65 -10.02 -1.15 9.32
CA PHE A 65 -9.95 0.10 8.56
C PHE A 65 -8.76 0.15 7.59
N GLY A 66 -8.01 -0.94 7.44
CA GLY A 66 -6.88 -1.04 6.53
C GLY A 66 -5.62 -0.35 7.08
N GLU A 67 -4.94 0.41 6.22
CA GLU A 67 -3.75 1.22 6.55
C GLU A 67 -4.12 2.69 6.75
N PHE A 68 -5.30 2.94 7.31
CA PHE A 68 -5.69 4.32 7.62
C PHE A 68 -4.73 4.88 8.69
N ILE A 69 -3.97 5.90 8.29
CA ILE A 69 -3.10 6.68 9.18
C ILE A 69 -3.78 8.03 9.34
N GLY A 70 -4.07 8.42 10.58
CA GLY A 70 -4.65 9.72 10.88
C GLY A 70 -3.72 10.86 10.48
N THR A 71 -4.25 12.04 10.21
CA THR A 71 -3.45 13.20 9.81
C THR A 71 -2.32 13.52 10.81
N TRP A 72 -2.57 13.29 12.10
CA TRP A 72 -1.61 13.48 13.18
C TRP A 72 -0.58 12.34 13.32
N ASP A 73 -0.92 11.15 12.83
CA ASP A 73 -0.05 9.96 12.86
C ASP A 73 0.84 9.85 11.62
N LEU A 74 0.68 10.76 10.65
CA LEU A 74 1.54 10.84 9.48
C LEU A 74 2.96 11.26 9.90
N PRO A 75 4.01 10.67 9.30
CA PRO A 75 5.35 11.16 9.52
C PRO A 75 5.47 12.61 9.03
N LYS A 76 6.28 13.43 9.73
CA LYS A 76 6.54 14.85 9.41
C LYS A 76 6.91 15.10 7.94
N LYS A 77 7.45 14.08 7.26
CA LYS A 77 7.61 14.02 5.81
C LYS A 77 7.01 12.70 5.33
N ILE A 78 6.00 12.77 4.47
CA ILE A 78 5.46 11.60 3.78
C ILE A 78 6.53 11.16 2.78
N PRO A 79 7.13 9.95 2.91
CA PRO A 79 7.95 9.40 1.85
C PRO A 79 7.01 8.99 0.71
N GLY A 80 6.59 9.97 -0.08
CA GLY A 80 6.01 9.67 -1.39
C GLY A 80 7.07 8.93 -2.22
N PRO A 81 6.67 8.23 -3.30
CA PRO A 81 7.64 7.84 -4.30
C PRO A 81 8.32 9.13 -4.75
N TYR A 82 9.58 9.32 -4.35
CA TYR A 82 10.47 10.34 -4.91
C TYR A 82 10.78 9.90 -6.34
N HIS A 83 9.76 9.91 -7.20
CA HIS A 83 9.93 9.80 -8.63
C HIS A 83 10.51 11.14 -9.07
N VAL A 84 11.83 11.21 -9.10
CA VAL A 84 12.50 12.27 -9.85
C VAL A 84 12.14 11.98 -11.31
N HIS A 85 11.07 12.57 -11.84
CA HIS A 85 10.63 12.33 -13.21
C HIS A 85 11.75 12.74 -14.17
N PRO A 86 12.49 11.80 -14.80
CA PRO A 86 13.48 12.17 -15.80
C PRO A 86 12.78 12.68 -17.07
N MET A 87 11.53 12.28 -17.27
CA MET A 87 10.72 12.51 -18.47
C MET A 87 10.26 13.96 -18.69
N GLY A 88 10.66 14.90 -17.84
CA GLY A 88 10.39 16.33 -18.02
C GLY A 88 11.62 17.18 -18.35
N ARG A 89 12.83 16.59 -18.36
CA ARG A 89 14.10 17.31 -18.59
C ARG A 89 15.07 16.48 -19.41
N THR A 90 15.97 17.14 -20.13
CA THR A 90 17.11 16.49 -20.80
C THR A 90 18.02 15.80 -19.77
N GLU A 91 18.60 14.65 -20.11
CA GLU A 91 19.50 13.86 -19.26
C GLU A 91 20.62 14.69 -18.61
N LYS A 92 21.20 15.64 -19.37
CA LYS A 92 22.22 16.58 -18.86
C LYS A 92 21.71 17.41 -17.67
N SER A 93 20.47 17.88 -17.72
CA SER A 93 19.86 18.68 -16.65
C SER A 93 19.51 17.83 -15.44
N PHE A 94 19.10 16.58 -15.64
CA PHE A 94 18.89 15.65 -14.53
C PHE A 94 20.20 15.39 -13.77
N ASN A 95 21.28 15.12 -14.51
CA ASN A 95 22.60 14.86 -13.93
C ASN A 95 23.15 16.08 -13.17
N SER A 96 22.96 17.30 -13.69
CA SER A 96 23.41 18.52 -13.00
C SER A 96 22.65 18.78 -11.69
N LEU A 97 21.35 18.50 -11.65
CA LEU A 97 20.55 18.61 -10.43
C LEU A 97 20.94 17.56 -9.38
N CYS A 98 21.21 16.32 -9.80
CA CYS A 98 21.73 15.29 -8.91
C CYS A 98 23.07 15.71 -8.30
N ALA A 99 23.99 16.24 -9.11
CA ALA A 99 25.26 16.75 -8.62
C ALA A 99 25.08 17.92 -7.62
N GLN A 100 24.17 18.85 -7.91
CA GLN A 100 23.85 19.98 -7.02
C GLN A 100 23.23 19.50 -5.70
N ARG A 101 22.32 18.51 -5.75
CA ARG A 101 21.74 17.88 -4.56
C ARG A 101 22.84 17.24 -3.70
N ASP A 102 23.74 16.49 -4.31
CA ASP A 102 24.78 15.78 -3.56
C ASP A 102 25.79 16.76 -2.92
N GLN A 103 26.08 17.89 -3.57
CA GLN A 103 26.89 18.97 -2.99
C GLN A 103 26.21 19.57 -1.76
N THR A 104 24.92 19.94 -1.86
CA THR A 104 24.17 20.53 -0.75
C THR A 104 24.03 19.58 0.44
N ILE A 105 23.87 18.27 0.20
CA ILE A 105 23.87 17.26 1.27
C ILE A 105 25.22 17.23 1.99
N ARG A 106 26.34 17.22 1.25
CA ARG A 106 27.69 17.24 1.86
C ARG A 106 27.94 18.50 2.67
N GLU A 107 27.47 19.65 2.20
CA GLU A 107 27.59 20.92 2.94
C GLU A 107 26.77 20.89 4.23
N MET A 108 25.53 20.37 4.18
CA MET A 108 24.71 20.17 5.37
C MET A 108 25.33 19.19 6.36
N GLU A 109 25.97 18.11 5.89
CA GLU A 109 26.69 17.16 6.74
C GLU A 109 27.90 17.80 7.40
N LYS A 110 28.70 18.56 6.64
CA LYS A 110 29.82 19.34 7.20
C LYS A 110 29.33 20.31 8.28
N ALA A 111 28.29 21.09 7.99
CA ALA A 111 27.71 22.02 8.95
C ALA A 111 27.25 21.32 10.24
N ARG A 112 26.60 20.16 10.13
CA ARG A 112 26.22 19.33 11.29
C ARG A 112 27.40 18.81 12.10
N VAL A 113 28.54 18.54 11.48
CA VAL A 113 29.77 18.13 12.19
C VAL A 113 30.34 19.33 12.94
N TYR A 114 30.43 20.50 12.31
CA TYR A 114 30.88 21.73 12.97
C TYR A 114 30.02 22.08 14.20
N GLU A 115 28.69 21.98 14.11
CA GLU A 115 27.78 22.23 15.26
C GLU A 115 28.03 21.25 16.43
N LYS A 116 28.46 20.01 16.17
CA LYS A 116 28.78 19.03 17.22
C LYS A 116 30.12 19.32 17.89
N ASP A 117 31.09 19.78 17.12
CA ASP A 117 32.42 20.12 17.63
C ASP A 117 32.36 21.39 18.50
N GLU A 118 31.56 22.38 18.10
CA GLU A 118 31.34 23.62 18.88
C GLU A 118 30.56 23.40 20.18
N SER A 119 29.67 22.40 20.24
CA SER A 119 28.94 22.05 21.47
C SER A 119 29.72 21.16 22.44
N SER A 120 30.89 20.68 22.03
CA SER A 120 31.77 19.82 22.84
C SER A 120 33.02 20.54 23.39
N SER A 121 33.21 21.82 23.05
CA SER A 121 34.22 22.72 23.67
C SER A 121 33.59 23.63 24.70
#